data_AF-A0A0C3J950-F1
#
_entry.id   AF-A0A0C3J950-F1
#
_cell.length_a   1.000
_cell.length_b   1.000
_cell.length_c   1.000
_cell.angle_alpha   90.00
_cell.angle_beta   90.00
_cell.angle_gamma   90.00
#
_symmetry.space_group_name_H-M   'P 1'
#
loop_
_entity.id
_entity.type
_entity.pdbx_description
1 polymer ?
#
loop_
_entity_poly.entity_id
_entity_poly.type
_entity_poly.pdbx_seq_one_letter_code
_entity_poly.pdbx_strand_id
1 'polypeptide(L)'
;MGKLDHIPEFTDALTFFAWKTQILLALDCEGAYSHVSDGTDPLDPVEFASEQPQAANPTKITDAEKKAILGWSKDNAVAKDILCCHLSPAVLCLIPQERSTTARDIWKALHDNFCWNIKSFYNFDHINVSSHHLVHVKILHLDAAQYLSEHSAAQQDLIRMGASYSDEEAISHLIEGLPDTGTWLSFRLFLQTSCLTKTPAPTASTTSASQAGSSVSAVLSTGSCDET
;
A
#
# COMPACT_ATOMS: atom_id res chain seq x y z
N MET A 1 29.39 16.86 0.73
CA MET A 1 28.10 16.21 0.47
C MET A 1 28.07 14.98 1.34
N GLY A 2 27.22 14.96 2.35
CA GLY A 2 27.02 13.85 3.28
C GLY A 2 26.38 12.64 2.60
N LYS A 3 26.51 11.48 3.24
CA LYS A 3 26.05 10.18 2.73
C LYS A 3 24.52 10.14 2.51
N LEU A 4 23.77 11.01 3.20
CA LEU A 4 22.30 11.03 3.21
C LEU A 4 21.71 12.27 2.52
N ASP A 5 22.51 13.13 1.90
CA ASP A 5 22.05 14.40 1.29
C ASP A 5 21.03 14.22 0.14
N HIS A 6 20.89 13.00 -0.38
CA HIS A 6 19.95 12.64 -1.44
C HIS A 6 18.55 12.27 -0.92
N ILE A 7 18.37 12.15 0.39
CA ILE A 7 17.08 11.81 1.01
C ILE A 7 16.20 13.07 1.03
N PRO A 8 15.00 13.04 0.43
CA PRO A 8 14.09 14.18 0.44
C PRO A 8 13.60 14.48 1.86
N GLU A 9 13.28 15.74 2.14
CA GLU A 9 12.68 16.11 3.43
C GLU A 9 11.27 15.51 3.58
N PHE A 10 11.00 14.90 4.73
CA PHE A 10 9.68 14.40 5.10
C PHE A 10 8.90 15.47 5.85
N THR A 11 7.96 16.07 5.14
CA THR A 11 7.10 17.15 5.65
C THR A 11 5.68 16.69 5.94
N ASP A 12 5.16 15.76 5.14
CA ASP A 12 3.75 15.37 5.11
C ASP A 12 3.51 14.03 4.40
N ALA A 13 2.24 13.61 4.32
CA ALA A 13 1.85 12.36 3.67
C ALA A 13 2.24 12.27 2.18
N LEU A 14 2.38 13.39 1.47
CA LEU A 14 2.74 13.40 0.04
C LEU A 14 4.22 13.08 -0.15
N THR A 15 5.07 13.52 0.79
CA THR A 15 6.51 13.28 0.79
C THR A 15 6.91 11.96 1.46
N PHE A 16 6.02 11.38 2.27
CA PHE A 16 6.27 10.17 3.06
C PHE A 16 6.86 9.02 2.27
N PHE A 17 6.29 8.67 1.11
CA PHE A 17 6.74 7.50 0.36
C PHE A 17 8.10 7.67 -0.31
N ALA A 18 8.33 8.83 -0.94
CA ALA A 18 9.62 9.15 -1.53
C ALA A 18 10.73 9.11 -0.48
N TRP A 19 10.45 9.66 0.71
CA TRP A 19 11.32 9.55 1.88
C TRP A 19 11.49 8.09 2.33
N LYS A 20 10.39 7.35 2.51
CA LYS A 20 10.38 5.94 2.96
C LYS A 20 11.27 5.07 2.08
N THR A 21 11.18 5.18 0.76
CA THR A 21 12.02 4.38 -0.17
C THR A 21 13.51 4.66 0.02
N GLN A 22 13.90 5.94 0.13
CA GLN A 22 15.31 6.28 0.32
C GLN A 22 15.84 5.85 1.69
N ILE A 23 15.02 5.94 2.73
CA ILE A 23 15.35 5.45 4.07
C ILE A 23 15.56 3.95 4.10
N LEU A 24 14.70 3.17 3.44
CA LEU A 24 14.86 1.72 3.36
C LEU A 24 16.19 1.34 2.68
N LEU A 25 16.51 1.99 1.55
CA LEU A 25 17.79 1.79 0.87
C LEU A 25 18.99 2.16 1.75
N ALA A 26 18.89 3.26 2.50
CA ALA A 26 19.95 3.68 3.43
C ALA A 26 20.13 2.67 4.58
N LEU A 27 19.03 2.15 5.13
CA LEU A 27 19.05 1.12 6.17
C LEU A 27 19.66 -0.19 5.68
N ASP A 28 19.35 -0.62 4.45
CA ASP A 28 19.97 -1.79 3.83
C ASP A 28 21.47 -1.59 3.62
N CYS A 29 21.87 -0.43 3.10
CA CYS A 29 23.29 -0.10 2.88
C CYS A 29 24.11 -0.09 4.18
N GLU A 30 23.49 0.25 5.30
CA GLU A 30 24.13 0.28 6.63
C GLU A 30 23.92 -1.02 7.42
N GLY A 31 23.23 -2.02 6.86
CA GLY A 31 22.93 -3.30 7.53
C GLY A 31 22.02 -3.16 8.75
N ALA A 32 21.22 -2.10 8.80
CA ALA A 32 20.38 -1.74 9.95
C ALA A 32 18.88 -2.03 9.72
N TYR A 33 18.50 -2.53 8.53
CA TYR A 33 17.11 -2.79 8.15
C TYR A 33 16.36 -3.72 9.11
N SER A 34 17.02 -4.74 9.65
CA SER A 34 16.42 -5.68 10.62
C SER A 34 15.88 -4.98 11.88
N HIS A 35 16.37 -3.78 12.21
CA HIS A 35 15.88 -2.98 13.34
C HIS A 35 14.54 -2.28 13.08
N VAL A 36 14.10 -2.18 11.83
CA VAL A 36 12.81 -1.59 11.46
C VAL A 36 11.84 -2.60 10.85
N SER A 37 12.34 -3.72 10.32
CA SER A 37 11.53 -4.75 9.70
C SER A 37 10.52 -5.39 10.67
N ASP A 38 9.39 -5.82 10.11
CA ASP A 38 8.35 -6.59 10.79
C ASP A 38 8.48 -8.11 10.54
N GLY A 39 9.44 -8.56 9.70
CA GLY A 39 9.70 -9.99 9.45
C GLY A 39 8.56 -10.69 8.73
N THR A 40 8.18 -10.19 7.56
CA THR A 40 7.03 -10.67 6.79
C THR A 40 7.30 -11.98 6.05
N ASP A 41 8.50 -12.17 5.50
CA ASP A 41 8.89 -13.41 4.84
C ASP A 41 9.60 -14.37 5.82
N PRO A 42 8.98 -15.51 6.18
CA PRO A 42 9.63 -16.52 7.03
C PRO A 42 10.80 -17.25 6.33
N LEU A 43 10.96 -17.09 5.01
CA LEU A 43 12.04 -17.69 4.21
C LEU A 43 13.24 -16.77 4.03
N ASP A 44 13.11 -15.47 4.31
CA ASP A 44 14.22 -14.52 4.27
C ASP A 44 14.70 -14.18 5.69
N PRO A 45 15.83 -14.77 6.13
CA PRO A 45 16.35 -14.49 7.46
C PRO A 45 16.82 -13.04 7.64
N VAL A 46 17.03 -12.29 6.57
CA VAL A 46 17.39 -10.87 6.58
C VAL A 46 16.18 -9.99 6.91
N GLU A 47 14.97 -10.45 6.60
CA GLU A 47 13.74 -9.74 6.95
C GLU A 47 13.40 -9.87 8.43
N PHE A 48 13.95 -10.83 9.18
CA PHE A 48 13.56 -10.99 10.58
C PHE A 48 13.86 -9.75 11.41
N ALA A 49 12.81 -9.35 12.11
CA ALA A 49 12.82 -8.37 13.16
C ALA A 49 13.94 -8.65 14.18
N SER A 50 14.96 -7.79 14.22
CA SER A 50 15.98 -7.83 15.27
C SER A 50 15.36 -7.42 16.61
N GLU A 51 15.48 -8.29 17.61
CA GLU A 51 14.99 -8.04 18.96
C GLU A 51 16.13 -7.69 19.90
N GLN A 52 15.87 -6.77 20.83
CA GLN A 52 16.86 -6.40 21.83
C GLN A 52 17.23 -7.62 22.67
N PRO A 53 18.51 -8.05 22.68
CA PRO A 53 18.93 -9.18 23.49
C PRO A 53 18.67 -8.90 24.97
N GLN A 54 18.19 -9.92 25.69
CA GLN A 54 18.01 -9.85 27.13
C GLN A 54 19.00 -10.79 27.82
N ALA A 55 19.55 -10.34 28.95
CA ALA A 55 20.40 -11.20 29.76
C ALA A 55 19.53 -12.30 30.40
N ALA A 56 19.97 -13.55 30.32
CA ALA A 56 19.27 -14.68 30.91
C ALA A 56 19.14 -14.54 32.44
N ASN A 57 20.11 -13.85 33.06
CA ASN A 57 20.03 -13.46 34.46
C ASN A 57 20.49 -11.99 34.65
N PRO A 58 19.59 -11.06 35.04
CA PRO A 58 19.93 -9.65 35.25
C PRO A 58 21.03 -9.41 36.30
N THR A 59 21.20 -10.34 37.24
CA THR A 59 22.21 -10.24 38.30
C THR A 59 23.59 -10.79 37.92
N LYS A 60 23.68 -11.51 36.78
CA LYS A 60 24.91 -12.14 36.29
C LYS A 60 24.95 -12.07 34.76
N ILE A 61 25.18 -10.88 34.25
CA ILE A 61 25.35 -10.64 32.81
C ILE A 61 26.74 -11.14 32.40
N THR A 62 26.78 -12.08 31.45
CA THR A 62 28.02 -12.58 30.86
C THR A 62 28.63 -11.56 29.90
N ASP A 63 29.94 -11.65 29.67
CA ASP A 63 30.62 -10.77 28.70
C ASP A 63 30.04 -10.92 27.28
N ALA A 64 29.59 -12.13 26.92
CA ALA A 64 28.95 -12.41 25.64
C ALA A 64 27.59 -11.69 25.52
N GLU A 65 26.73 -11.77 26.53
CA GLU A 65 25.44 -11.08 26.56
C GLU A 65 25.63 -9.56 26.55
N LYS A 66 26.58 -9.04 27.34
CA LYS A 66 26.89 -7.61 27.36
C LYS A 66 27.33 -7.13 25.99
N LYS A 67 28.19 -7.89 25.30
CA LYS A 67 28.63 -7.57 23.94
C LYS A 67 27.47 -7.58 22.95
N ALA A 68 26.57 -8.55 23.04
CA ALA A 68 25.38 -8.63 22.18
C ALA A 68 24.43 -7.43 22.40
N ILE A 69 24.13 -7.09 23.66
CA ILE A 69 23.26 -5.95 24.02
C ILE A 69 23.85 -4.63 23.50
N LEU A 70 25.16 -4.42 23.68
CA LEU A 70 25.83 -3.21 23.23
C LEU A 70 25.91 -3.13 21.70
N GLY A 71 26.17 -4.25 21.02
CA GLY A 71 26.14 -4.33 19.56
C GLY A 71 24.78 -3.95 19.01
N TRP A 72 23.73 -4.62 19.49
CA TRP A 72 22.35 -4.32 19.10
C TRP A 72 21.97 -2.86 19.37
N SER A 73 22.37 -2.31 20.53
CA SER A 73 22.07 -0.92 20.88
C SER A 73 22.74 0.08 19.94
N LYS A 74 23.95 -0.24 19.46
CA LYS A 74 24.68 0.58 18.49
C LYS A 74 23.99 0.56 17.13
N ASP A 75 23.62 -0.62 16.65
CA ASP A 75 22.98 -0.78 15.35
C ASP A 75 21.57 -0.16 15.35
N ASN A 76 20.83 -0.31 16.46
CA ASN A 76 19.58 0.40 16.68
C ASN A 76 19.76 1.93 16.69
N ALA A 77 20.86 2.46 17.25
CA ALA A 77 21.14 3.90 17.20
C ALA A 77 21.43 4.40 15.78
N VAL A 78 22.13 3.59 14.95
CA VAL A 78 22.33 3.89 13.53
C VAL A 78 20.99 3.92 12.79
N ALA A 79 20.14 2.92 13.00
CA ALA A 79 18.80 2.91 12.41
C ALA A 79 17.97 4.14 12.82
N LYS A 80 18.01 4.54 14.10
CA LYS A 80 17.34 5.76 14.58
C LYS A 80 17.87 7.03 13.91
N ASP A 81 19.18 7.14 13.76
CA ASP A 81 19.81 8.31 13.11
C ASP A 81 19.35 8.44 11.65
N ILE A 82 19.31 7.32 10.92
CA ILE A 82 18.80 7.26 9.55
C ILE A 82 17.31 7.63 9.53
N LEU A 83 16.48 7.03 10.39
CA LEU A 83 15.04 7.34 10.46
C LEU A 83 14.73 8.79 10.83
N CYS A 84 15.58 9.43 11.61
CA CYS A 84 15.39 10.81 12.01
C CYS A 84 16.02 11.80 11.02
N CYS A 85 16.73 11.31 10.00
CA CYS A 85 17.34 12.18 9.01
C CYS A 85 16.25 12.81 8.12
N HIS A 86 16.41 14.11 7.86
CA HIS A 86 15.53 14.86 6.98
C HIS A 86 14.05 14.86 7.38
N LEU A 87 13.76 14.76 8.68
CA LEU A 87 12.40 14.97 9.20
C LEU A 87 12.15 16.45 9.47
N SER A 88 11.00 16.95 9.02
CA SER A 88 10.56 18.28 9.42
C SER A 88 10.25 18.35 10.93
N PRO A 89 10.30 19.54 11.56
CA PRO A 89 9.96 19.70 12.97
C PRO A 89 8.57 19.20 13.35
N ALA A 90 7.59 19.32 12.44
CA ALA A 90 6.23 18.86 12.68
C ALA A 90 6.17 17.32 12.77
N VAL A 91 6.90 16.63 11.89
CA VAL A 91 6.97 15.16 11.88
C VAL A 91 7.75 14.65 13.09
N LEU A 92 8.83 15.33 13.50
CA LEU A 92 9.59 14.97 14.70
C LEU A 92 8.73 14.96 15.97
N CYS A 93 7.75 15.85 16.09
CA CYS A 93 6.83 15.90 17.22
C CYS A 93 5.92 14.66 17.32
N LEU A 94 5.78 13.87 16.25
CA LEU A 94 4.98 12.63 16.23
C LEU A 94 5.78 11.42 16.74
N ILE A 95 7.09 11.55 16.89
CA ILE A 95 7.97 10.47 17.32
C ILE A 95 8.00 10.41 18.85
N PRO A 96 7.89 9.21 19.46
CA PRO A 96 8.06 9.04 20.90
C PRO A 96 9.45 9.49 21.36
N GLN A 97 9.51 10.40 22.33
CA GLN A 97 10.75 11.05 22.80
C GLN A 97 11.41 10.31 23.98
N GLU A 98 10.88 9.15 24.37
CA GLU A 98 11.43 8.35 25.45
C GLU A 98 12.82 7.83 25.12
N ARG A 99 13.68 7.71 26.13
CA ARG A 99 15.02 7.15 25.96
C ARG A 99 14.99 5.69 25.51
N SER A 100 13.93 4.96 25.86
CA SER A 100 13.71 3.57 25.50
C SER A 100 13.18 3.38 24.08
N THR A 101 12.83 4.44 23.36
CA THR A 101 12.29 4.35 22.00
C THR A 101 13.30 3.69 21.06
N THR A 102 12.91 2.57 20.47
CA THR A 102 13.69 1.82 19.48
C THR A 102 13.48 2.37 18.07
N ALA A 103 14.36 2.02 17.12
CA ALA A 103 14.16 2.37 15.71
C ALA A 103 12.82 1.83 15.17
N ARG A 104 12.42 0.62 15.60
CA ARG A 104 11.13 0.04 15.25
C ARG A 104 9.96 0.88 15.77
N ASP A 105 10.04 1.41 16.98
CA ASP A 105 8.98 2.25 17.55
C ASP A 105 8.82 3.55 16.74
N ILE A 106 9.94 4.16 16.34
CA ILE A 106 9.94 5.33 15.46
C ILE A 106 9.31 4.97 14.11
N TRP A 107 9.78 3.89 13.49
CA TRP A 107 9.28 3.42 12.20
C TRP A 107 7.77 3.16 12.24
N LYS A 108 7.27 2.47 13.27
CA LYS A 108 5.85 2.21 13.48
C LYS A 108 5.07 3.50 13.72
N ALA A 109 5.56 4.41 14.55
CA ALA A 109 4.89 5.69 14.76
C ALA A 109 4.75 6.48 13.46
N LEU A 110 5.82 6.59 12.66
CA LEU A 110 5.77 7.26 11.35
C LEU A 110 4.89 6.51 10.36
N HIS A 111 4.99 5.20 10.30
CA HIS A 111 4.19 4.37 9.42
C HIS A 111 2.71 4.45 9.78
N ASP A 112 2.33 4.36 11.04
CA ASP A 112 0.93 4.42 11.46
C ASP A 112 0.35 5.81 11.24
N ASN A 113 1.10 6.89 11.56
CA ASN A 113 0.60 8.24 11.36
C ASN A 113 0.41 8.61 9.88
N PHE A 114 1.21 8.05 8.95
CA PHE A 114 1.17 8.49 7.55
C PHE A 114 0.67 7.43 6.57
N CYS A 115 0.93 6.15 6.83
CA CYS A 115 0.39 5.04 6.05
C CYS A 115 -1.10 4.81 6.37
N TRP A 116 -1.54 4.95 7.63
CA TRP A 116 -2.98 4.86 7.96
C TRP A 116 -3.76 6.04 7.35
N ASN A 117 -3.23 7.26 7.43
CA ASN A 117 -3.90 8.42 6.83
C ASN A 117 -4.06 8.24 5.31
N ILE A 118 -3.10 7.62 4.63
CA ILE A 118 -3.23 7.27 3.21
C ILE A 118 -4.23 6.11 3.02
N LYS A 119 -4.14 5.02 3.79
CA LYS A 119 -5.13 3.92 3.72
C LYS A 119 -6.56 4.37 3.99
N SER A 120 -6.76 5.32 4.92
CA SER A 120 -8.07 5.88 5.25
C SER A 120 -8.54 6.93 4.25
N PHE A 121 -7.62 7.70 3.66
CA PHE A 121 -7.98 8.68 2.62
C PHE A 121 -8.29 8.00 1.29
N TYR A 122 -7.70 6.83 1.04
CA TYR A 122 -7.83 6.09 -0.22
C TYR A 122 -8.46 4.69 -0.10
N ASN A 123 -9.03 4.33 1.05
CA ASN A 123 -9.78 3.08 1.29
C ASN A 123 -9.08 1.78 0.82
N PHE A 124 -7.76 1.69 0.96
CA PHE A 124 -6.96 0.53 0.51
C PHE A 124 -6.80 -0.52 1.60
N ASP A 125 -7.71 -1.49 1.64
CA ASP A 125 -7.45 -2.77 2.26
C ASP A 125 -6.89 -3.73 1.21
N HIS A 126 -5.65 -4.18 1.44
CA HIS A 126 -4.98 -5.24 0.70
C HIS A 126 -4.76 -5.00 -0.81
N ILE A 127 -3.75 -4.21 -1.19
CA ILE A 127 -2.82 -4.53 -2.28
C ILE A 127 -1.58 -3.63 -2.12
N ASN A 128 -0.42 -4.28 -2.24
CA ASN A 128 0.94 -3.77 -2.18
C ASN A 128 1.11 -2.26 -2.47
N VAL A 129 1.30 -1.48 -1.41
CA VAL A 129 1.51 -0.02 -1.45
C VAL A 129 2.70 0.37 -2.34
N SER A 130 3.66 -0.53 -2.53
CA SER A 130 4.84 -0.32 -3.39
C SER A 130 4.52 -0.36 -4.88
N SER A 131 3.48 -1.08 -5.33
CA SER A 131 3.13 -1.16 -6.76
C SER A 131 2.34 0.06 -7.25
N HIS A 132 1.47 0.62 -6.40
CA HIS A 132 0.68 1.81 -6.75
C HIS A 132 1.47 3.12 -6.67
N HIS A 133 2.46 3.22 -5.77
CA HIS A 133 3.27 4.44 -5.66
C HIS A 133 4.27 4.61 -6.83
N LEU A 134 4.77 3.50 -7.38
CA LEU A 134 5.62 3.53 -8.58
C LEU A 134 4.86 4.08 -9.80
N VAL A 135 3.55 3.81 -9.85
CA VAL A 135 2.64 4.39 -10.85
C VAL A 135 2.45 5.87 -10.53
N HIS A 136 2.06 6.25 -9.30
CA HIS A 136 1.72 7.64 -8.97
C HIS A 136 2.87 8.66 -9.06
N VAL A 137 4.10 8.27 -8.70
CA VAL A 137 5.29 9.17 -8.81
C VAL A 137 5.66 9.43 -10.27
N LYS A 138 5.43 8.47 -11.17
CA LYS A 138 5.65 8.68 -12.59
C LYS A 138 4.60 9.59 -13.20
N ILE A 139 3.36 9.54 -12.71
CA ILE A 139 2.17 10.19 -13.29
C ILE A 139 2.18 11.71 -13.25
N LEU A 140 2.83 12.35 -12.27
CA LEU A 140 2.85 13.82 -12.13
C LEU A 140 3.39 14.58 -13.36
N HIS A 141 4.05 13.87 -14.29
CA HIS A 141 4.59 14.44 -15.53
C HIS A 141 4.16 13.73 -16.82
N LEU A 142 3.21 12.78 -16.78
CA LEU A 142 2.75 12.05 -17.96
C LEU A 142 1.54 12.73 -18.61
N ASP A 143 1.39 12.56 -19.92
CA ASP A 143 0.14 12.87 -20.61
C ASP A 143 -0.92 11.77 -20.39
N ALA A 144 -2.17 12.04 -20.79
CA ALA A 144 -3.30 11.13 -20.62
C ALA A 144 -3.11 9.75 -21.27
N ALA A 145 -2.42 9.68 -22.41
CA ALA A 145 -2.22 8.42 -23.10
C ALA A 145 -1.18 7.55 -22.38
N GLN A 146 -0.10 8.17 -21.92
CA GLN A 146 0.97 7.47 -21.20
C GLN A 146 0.51 7.01 -19.81
N TYR A 147 -0.30 7.82 -19.12
CA TYR A 147 -0.99 7.46 -17.88
C TYR A 147 -1.81 6.16 -18.04
N LEU A 148 -2.70 6.12 -19.05
CA LEU A 148 -3.57 4.97 -19.30
C LEU A 148 -2.77 3.70 -19.62
N SER A 149 -1.67 3.84 -20.37
CA SER A 149 -0.79 2.71 -20.69
C SER A 149 -0.10 2.14 -19.45
N GLU A 150 0.43 2.98 -18.56
CA GLU A 150 1.10 2.50 -17.34
C GLU A 150 0.10 1.89 -16.36
N HIS A 151 -1.09 2.49 -16.21
CA HIS A 151 -2.16 1.92 -15.39
C HIS A 151 -2.59 0.54 -15.89
N SER A 152 -2.78 0.38 -17.22
CA SER A 152 -3.15 -0.92 -17.80
C SER A 152 -2.07 -1.99 -17.61
N ALA A 153 -0.79 -1.62 -17.74
CA ALA A 153 0.33 -2.53 -17.47
C ALA A 153 0.36 -2.97 -16.01
N ALA A 154 0.21 -2.03 -15.06
CA ALA A 154 0.16 -2.32 -13.64
C ALA A 154 -1.02 -3.24 -13.26
N GLN A 155 -2.20 -3.00 -13.85
CA GLN A 155 -3.37 -3.86 -13.70
C GLN A 155 -3.07 -5.29 -14.17
N GLN A 156 -2.45 -5.46 -15.34
CA GLN A 156 -2.11 -6.79 -15.86
C GLN A 156 -1.11 -7.54 -14.97
N ASP A 157 -0.13 -6.84 -14.40
CA ASP A 157 0.84 -7.45 -13.50
C ASP A 157 0.19 -7.86 -12.17
N LEU A 158 -0.76 -7.09 -11.65
CA LEU A 158 -1.58 -7.48 -10.49
C LEU A 158 -2.38 -8.76 -10.75
N ILE A 159 -3.02 -8.86 -11.92
CA ILE A 159 -3.75 -10.07 -12.32
C ILE A 159 -2.80 -11.27 -12.43
N ARG A 160 -1.59 -11.09 -13.00
CA ARG A 160 -0.57 -12.16 -13.07
C ARG A 160 -0.10 -12.63 -11.69
N MET A 161 -0.09 -11.75 -10.70
CA MET A 161 0.25 -12.07 -9.31
C MET A 161 -0.90 -12.75 -8.55
N GLY A 162 -2.01 -13.06 -9.22
CA GLY A 162 -3.14 -13.77 -8.62
C GLY A 162 -4.13 -12.88 -7.87
N ALA A 163 -4.03 -11.54 -8.03
CA ALA A 163 -5.03 -10.64 -7.49
C ALA A 163 -6.33 -10.76 -8.31
N SER A 164 -7.46 -10.94 -7.62
CA SER A 164 -8.77 -10.68 -8.21
C SER A 164 -8.94 -9.17 -8.33
N TYR A 165 -9.01 -8.66 -9.56
CA TYR A 165 -9.13 -7.23 -9.83
C TYR A 165 -10.33 -7.02 -10.74
N SER A 166 -11.42 -6.51 -10.19
CA SER A 166 -12.67 -6.27 -10.92
C SER A 166 -12.57 -5.03 -11.82
N ASP A 167 -13.46 -4.93 -12.81
CA ASP A 167 -13.52 -3.75 -13.69
C ASP A 167 -13.93 -2.50 -12.90
N GLU A 168 -14.76 -2.65 -11.86
CA GLU A 168 -15.16 -1.58 -10.96
C GLU A 168 -13.97 -1.05 -10.14
N GLU A 169 -13.15 -1.94 -9.58
CA GLU A 169 -11.93 -1.58 -8.85
C GLU A 169 -10.91 -0.93 -9.80
N ALA A 170 -10.77 -1.44 -11.02
CA ALA A 170 -9.89 -0.86 -12.03
C ALA A 170 -10.29 0.58 -12.38
N ILE A 171 -11.58 0.85 -12.53
CA ILE A 171 -12.10 2.19 -12.81
C ILE A 171 -11.96 3.11 -11.59
N SER A 172 -12.21 2.61 -10.37
CA SER A 172 -12.03 3.41 -9.15
C SER A 172 -10.58 3.83 -8.99
N HIS A 173 -9.65 2.89 -9.09
CA HIS A 173 -8.21 3.15 -8.98
C HIS A 173 -7.69 4.06 -10.10
N LEU A 174 -8.25 3.95 -11.31
CA LEU A 174 -7.94 4.86 -12.41
C LEU A 174 -8.37 6.30 -12.10
N ILE A 175 -9.57 6.49 -11.53
CA ILE A 175 -10.09 7.83 -11.20
C ILE A 175 -9.38 8.42 -9.97
N GLU A 176 -8.98 7.58 -9.03
CA GLU A 176 -8.25 7.97 -7.82
C GLU A 176 -6.80 8.34 -8.07
N GLY A 177 -6.13 7.68 -9.02
CA GLY A 177 -4.74 7.96 -9.38
C GLY A 177 -4.54 9.17 -10.28
N LEU A 178 -5.59 9.93 -10.61
CA LEU A 178 -5.48 11.15 -11.43
C LEU A 178 -4.98 12.33 -10.59
N PRO A 179 -4.08 13.18 -11.14
CA PRO A 179 -3.66 14.38 -10.44
C PRO A 179 -4.82 15.34 -10.15
N ASP A 180 -4.85 15.94 -8.96
CA ASP A 180 -5.84 16.96 -8.57
C ASP A 180 -5.52 18.36 -9.12
N THR A 181 -4.73 18.46 -10.19
CA THR A 181 -4.22 19.73 -10.73
C THR A 181 -4.47 19.86 -12.24
N GLY A 182 -4.67 21.11 -12.69
CA GLY A 182 -4.79 21.43 -14.12
C GLY A 182 -6.01 20.79 -14.80
N THR A 183 -5.81 20.31 -16.03
CA THR A 183 -6.87 19.71 -16.87
C THR A 183 -7.37 18.36 -16.36
N TRP A 184 -6.65 17.73 -15.43
CA TRP A 184 -7.00 16.43 -14.86
C TRP A 184 -8.21 16.50 -13.94
N LEU A 185 -8.42 17.61 -13.25
CA LEU A 185 -9.61 17.82 -12.42
C LEU A 185 -10.90 17.76 -13.27
N SER A 186 -10.87 18.37 -14.46
CA SER A 186 -12.00 18.33 -15.40
C SER A 186 -12.23 16.93 -15.97
N PHE A 187 -11.16 16.19 -16.25
CA PHE A 187 -11.23 14.80 -16.71
C PHE A 187 -11.78 13.86 -15.63
N ARG A 188 -11.34 14.03 -14.38
CA ARG A 188 -11.83 13.29 -13.20
C ARG A 188 -13.34 13.49 -13.01
N LEU A 189 -13.79 14.74 -13.04
CA LEU A 189 -15.22 15.08 -12.95
C LEU A 189 -16.02 14.48 -14.12
N PHE A 190 -15.47 14.51 -15.34
CA PHE A 190 -16.10 13.90 -16.51
C PHE A 190 -16.28 12.38 -16.37
N LEU A 191 -15.24 11.67 -15.90
CA LEU A 191 -15.29 10.24 -15.67
C LEU A 191 -16.27 9.87 -14.55
N GLN A 192 -16.22 10.58 -13.41
CA GLN A 192 -17.15 10.37 -12.30
C GLN A 192 -18.61 10.56 -12.74
N THR A 193 -18.90 11.61 -13.51
CA THR A 193 -20.24 11.88 -14.01
C THR A 193 -20.70 10.82 -15.02
N SER A 194 -19.80 10.35 -15.89
CA SER A 194 -20.13 9.33 -16.90
C SER A 194 -20.35 7.95 -16.28
N CYS A 195 -19.60 7.59 -15.24
CA CYS A 195 -19.68 6.30 -14.58
C CYS A 195 -20.87 6.18 -13.60
N LEU A 196 -21.29 7.26 -12.92
CA LEU A 196 -22.43 7.24 -11.98
C LEU A 196 -23.82 7.29 -12.64
N THR A 197 -23.94 7.51 -13.94
CA THR A 197 -25.26 7.61 -14.62
C THR A 197 -25.93 6.28 -14.99
N LYS A 198 -25.33 5.12 -14.67
CA LYS A 198 -26.01 3.82 -14.83
C LYS A 198 -26.85 3.46 -13.59
N THR A 199 -27.95 4.18 -13.37
CA THR A 199 -29.08 3.66 -12.57
C THR A 199 -30.05 2.95 -13.52
N PRO A 200 -30.41 1.67 -13.30
CA PRO A 200 -31.49 1.05 -14.06
C PRO A 200 -32.81 1.76 -13.72
N ALA A 201 -33.57 2.13 -14.74
CA ALA A 201 -34.89 2.72 -14.57
C ALA A 201 -35.79 1.85 -13.67
N PRO A 202 -36.66 2.43 -12.83
CA PRO A 202 -37.60 1.66 -12.04
C PRO A 202 -38.66 1.07 -12.98
N THR A 203 -38.63 -0.25 -13.18
CA THR A 203 -39.72 -0.95 -13.87
C THR A 203 -40.98 -0.82 -13.02
N ALA A 204 -41.95 -0.08 -13.52
CA ALA A 204 -43.22 0.17 -12.86
C ALA A 204 -43.94 -1.16 -12.55
N SER A 205 -44.31 -1.31 -11.28
CA SER A 205 -45.26 -2.30 -10.80
C SER A 205 -46.58 -2.15 -11.55
N THR A 206 -47.05 -3.22 -12.21
CA THR A 206 -48.48 -3.38 -12.52
C THR A 206 -48.95 -4.69 -11.91
N THR A 207 -49.66 -4.55 -10.79
CA THR A 207 -50.40 -5.61 -10.12
C THR A 207 -51.62 -6.00 -10.97
N SER A 208 -51.82 -7.29 -11.21
CA SER A 208 -53.16 -7.90 -11.25
C SER A 208 -53.07 -9.39 -10.94
N ALA A 209 -53.80 -9.79 -9.91
CA ALA A 209 -53.95 -11.15 -9.43
C ALA A 209 -55.06 -11.88 -10.19
N SER A 210 -54.92 -13.21 -10.38
CA SER A 210 -55.87 -14.25 -9.92
C SER A 210 -55.86 -15.51 -10.80
N GLN A 211 -55.85 -16.65 -10.11
CA GLN A 211 -56.42 -17.97 -10.46
C GLN A 211 -55.68 -18.95 -11.39
N ALA A 212 -55.04 -19.92 -10.70
CA ALA A 212 -55.41 -21.34 -10.62
C ALA A 212 -55.50 -22.21 -11.90
N GLY A 213 -54.77 -23.35 -11.85
CA GLY A 213 -54.97 -24.54 -12.68
C GLY A 213 -53.67 -25.02 -13.33
N SER A 214 -52.86 -25.82 -12.63
CA SER A 214 -52.83 -27.28 -12.72
C SER A 214 -52.04 -27.87 -13.91
N SER A 215 -50.93 -28.51 -13.52
CA SER A 215 -50.46 -29.84 -13.94
C SER A 215 -49.65 -30.09 -15.23
N VAL A 216 -48.40 -30.50 -14.95
CA VAL A 216 -47.77 -31.81 -15.24
C VAL A 216 -47.43 -32.22 -16.70
N SER A 217 -46.12 -32.39 -16.90
CA SER A 217 -45.39 -33.43 -17.66
C SER A 217 -45.10 -33.35 -19.18
N ALA A 218 -43.79 -33.41 -19.43
CA ALA A 218 -43.07 -34.45 -20.19
C ALA A 218 -43.02 -34.40 -21.73
N VAL A 219 -41.75 -34.36 -22.20
CA VAL A 219 -41.13 -35.19 -23.26
C VAL A 219 -41.69 -35.06 -24.68
N LEU A 220 -40.83 -34.67 -25.62
CA LEU A 220 -40.40 -35.52 -26.74
C LEU A 220 -39.20 -34.91 -27.49
N SER A 221 -38.19 -35.76 -27.65
CA SER A 221 -36.95 -35.58 -28.41
C SER A 221 -37.15 -35.69 -29.93
N THR A 222 -36.04 -35.44 -30.63
CA THR A 222 -35.68 -35.80 -32.02
C THR A 222 -36.17 -34.81 -33.08
N GLY A 223 -35.39 -34.38 -34.06
CA GLY A 223 -34.04 -34.72 -34.49
C GLY A 223 -33.86 -34.31 -35.96
N SER A 224 -32.63 -34.43 -36.45
CA SER A 224 -32.20 -34.48 -37.85
C SER A 224 -31.67 -33.19 -38.50
N CYS A 225 -30.52 -33.41 -39.14
CA CYS A 225 -29.64 -32.49 -39.86
C CYS A 225 -30.00 -32.43 -41.36
N ASP A 226 -29.29 -31.50 -42.01
CA ASP A 226 -28.89 -31.44 -43.43
C ASP A 226 -29.82 -30.79 -44.46
N GLU A 227 -29.31 -29.71 -45.06
CA GLU A 227 -29.46 -29.31 -46.47
C GLU A 227 -28.13 -28.61 -46.87
N THR A 228 -27.25 -29.33 -47.59
CA THR A 228 -26.91 -29.21 -49.02
C THR A 228 -26.22 -27.92 -49.44
#